data_AF-A0A6L9G2G1-F1
#
_entry.id   AF-A0A6L9G2G1-F1
#
_cell.length_a   1.000
_cell.length_b   1.000
_cell.length_c   1.000
_cell.angle_alpha   90.00
_cell.angle_beta   90.00
_cell.angle_gamma   90.00
#
_symmetry.space_group_name_H-M   'P 1'
#
loop_
_entity.id
_entity.type
_entity.pdbx_description
1 polymer ?
#
loop_
_entity_poly.entity_id
_entity_poly.type
_entity_poly.pdbx_seq_one_letter_code
_entity_poly.pdbx_strand_id
1 'polypeptide(L)'
;MNGDPESETLPFVGRHFDELSIPDENPNEITASDIVAVSFLSVSIPPAAAWALLHSRKNKLTEILSEITPDLAIDDPNCDYGVFDENSSLQQLWTTLRRNASGDRWGMGPVLTSKLMARKRPHLVPIQDSIVLAELHATDRDFWRMWWQAMQLTDSGHRPVRHYARKLRDSVPAAHELSLLRVLDIVIWMNGKARRATA
;
A
#
# COMPACT_ATOMS: atom_id res chain seq x y z
N MET A 1 -18.61 -35.20 23.39
CA MET A 1 -17.97 -33.87 23.44
C MET A 1 -17.63 -33.53 22.01
N ASN A 2 -18.49 -32.75 21.36
CA ASN A 2 -18.39 -32.41 19.95
C ASN A 2 -17.29 -31.37 19.81
N GLY A 3 -16.20 -31.75 19.14
CA GLY A 3 -15.23 -30.79 18.61
C GLY A 3 -15.89 -30.03 17.47
N ASP A 4 -15.84 -28.71 17.55
CA ASP A 4 -16.38 -27.80 16.54
C ASP A 4 -15.61 -27.99 15.22
N PRO A 5 -16.26 -28.35 14.09
CA PRO A 5 -15.58 -28.57 12.82
C PRO A 5 -15.17 -27.28 12.11
N GLU A 6 -15.50 -26.10 12.65
CA GLU A 6 -15.25 -24.78 12.06
C GLU A 6 -14.20 -23.93 12.80
N SER A 7 -13.26 -24.54 13.53
CA SER A 7 -12.02 -23.80 13.84
C SER A 7 -11.10 -23.79 12.61
N GLU A 8 -11.58 -23.26 11.49
CA GLU A 8 -10.69 -22.76 10.45
C GLU A 8 -9.87 -21.64 11.10
N THR A 9 -8.65 -21.95 11.52
CA THR A 9 -7.63 -20.93 11.66
C THR A 9 -7.45 -20.33 10.28
N LEU A 10 -8.23 -19.30 9.94
CA LEU A 10 -8.24 -18.69 8.62
C LEU A 10 -6.79 -18.30 8.26
N PRO A 11 -6.15 -19.01 7.31
CA PRO A 11 -4.78 -18.71 6.95
C PRO A 11 -4.72 -17.31 6.37
N PHE A 12 -3.71 -16.54 6.79
CA PHE A 12 -3.33 -15.20 6.35
C PHE A 12 -4.41 -14.41 5.57
N VAL A 13 -5.48 -13.97 6.26
CA VAL A 13 -6.59 -13.16 5.70
C VAL A 13 -6.12 -11.91 4.96
N GLY A 14 -4.89 -11.44 5.24
CA GLY A 14 -4.24 -10.33 4.53
C GLY A 14 -4.10 -10.50 3.02
N ARG A 15 -4.20 -11.73 2.50
CA ARG A 15 -4.24 -11.98 1.03
C ARG A 15 -5.46 -11.33 0.35
N HIS A 16 -6.57 -11.21 1.07
CA HIS A 16 -7.81 -10.65 0.51
C HIS A 16 -7.74 -9.13 0.32
N PHE A 17 -6.72 -8.46 0.87
CA PHE A 17 -6.42 -7.05 0.56
C PHE A 17 -6.24 -6.84 -0.94
N ASP A 18 -5.57 -7.78 -1.60
CA ASP A 18 -5.24 -7.71 -3.02
C ASP A 18 -6.41 -8.29 -3.87
N GLU A 19 -7.04 -9.39 -3.42
CA GLU A 19 -8.10 -10.08 -4.20
C GLU A 19 -9.41 -9.30 -4.35
N LEU A 20 -9.84 -8.56 -3.33
CA LEU A 20 -11.20 -7.96 -3.27
C LEU A 20 -11.47 -6.94 -4.40
N SER A 21 -10.44 -6.47 -5.11
CA SER A 21 -10.67 -5.52 -6.21
C SER A 21 -9.65 -5.61 -7.35
N ILE A 22 -9.29 -6.84 -7.71
CA ILE A 22 -8.66 -7.13 -9.01
C ILE A 22 -9.71 -7.75 -9.93
N PRO A 23 -10.01 -7.15 -11.11
CA PRO A 23 -9.53 -5.84 -11.58
C PRO A 23 -10.17 -4.66 -10.83
N ASP A 24 -9.46 -3.53 -10.75
CA ASP A 24 -10.02 -2.28 -10.22
C ASP A 24 -10.79 -1.55 -11.33
N GLU A 25 -12.11 -1.70 -11.34
CA GLU A 25 -12.99 -1.04 -12.33
C GLU A 25 -13.03 0.48 -12.18
N ASN A 26 -12.61 1.02 -11.02
CA ASN A 26 -12.72 2.44 -10.71
C ASN A 26 -11.38 2.97 -10.15
N PRO A 27 -10.28 2.96 -10.92
CA PRO A 27 -8.94 3.27 -10.41
C PRO A 27 -8.80 4.67 -9.82
N ASN A 28 -9.69 5.60 -10.20
CA ASN A 28 -9.71 6.97 -9.71
C ASN A 28 -10.78 7.24 -8.64
N GLU A 29 -11.55 6.25 -8.19
CA GLU A 29 -12.53 6.45 -7.12
C GLU A 29 -12.22 5.59 -5.91
N ILE A 30 -12.33 6.17 -4.71
CA ILE A 30 -12.31 5.37 -3.48
C ILE A 30 -13.71 4.80 -3.27
N THR A 31 -13.80 3.48 -3.24
CA THR A 31 -15.03 2.70 -3.13
C THR A 31 -15.15 2.04 -1.76
N ALA A 32 -16.34 1.50 -1.44
CA ALA A 32 -16.53 0.70 -0.23
C ALA A 32 -15.62 -0.54 -0.22
N SER A 33 -15.33 -1.10 -1.39
CA SER A 33 -14.38 -2.21 -1.56
C SER A 33 -13.00 -1.84 -1.05
N ASP A 34 -12.52 -0.63 -1.37
CA ASP A 34 -11.21 -0.14 -0.92
C ASP A 34 -11.15 0.03 0.61
N ILE A 35 -12.25 0.48 1.23
CA ILE A 35 -12.35 0.62 2.69
C ILE A 35 -12.30 -0.76 3.37
N VAL A 36 -13.03 -1.74 2.84
CA VAL A 36 -13.02 -3.12 3.36
C VAL A 36 -11.67 -3.79 3.13
N ALA A 37 -11.04 -3.57 1.97
CA ALA A 37 -9.75 -4.15 1.64
C ALA A 37 -8.69 -3.85 2.72
N VAL A 38 -8.62 -2.58 3.16
CA VAL A 38 -7.69 -2.14 4.21
C VAL A 38 -7.84 -2.93 5.52
N SER A 39 -9.06 -3.41 5.84
CA SER A 39 -9.33 -4.23 7.03
C SER A 39 -8.62 -5.58 7.05
N PHE A 40 -8.37 -6.18 5.88
CA PHE A 40 -7.61 -7.43 5.79
C PHE A 40 -6.16 -7.27 6.26
N LEU A 41 -5.63 -6.05 6.31
CA LEU A 41 -4.30 -5.75 6.86
C LEU A 41 -4.36 -5.37 8.34
N SER A 42 -5.36 -5.87 9.07
CA SER A 42 -5.55 -5.73 10.52
C SER A 42 -5.65 -4.28 11.01
N VAL A 43 -6.15 -3.38 10.18
CA VAL A 43 -6.38 -1.96 10.53
C VAL A 43 -7.71 -1.50 9.96
N SER A 44 -8.44 -0.62 10.64
CA SER A 44 -9.75 -0.14 10.16
C SER A 44 -9.75 1.37 9.98
N ILE A 45 -10.31 1.82 8.86
CA ILE A 45 -10.51 3.25 8.60
C ILE A 45 -11.61 3.75 9.55
N PRO A 46 -11.39 4.87 10.28
CA PRO A 46 -12.40 5.43 11.18
C PRO A 46 -13.75 5.67 10.47
N PRO A 47 -14.91 5.39 11.09
CA PRO A 47 -16.21 5.52 10.42
C PRO A 47 -16.48 6.91 9.83
N ALA A 48 -16.13 7.98 10.55
CA ALA A 48 -16.26 9.35 10.06
C ALA A 48 -15.38 9.62 8.82
N ALA A 49 -14.19 9.03 8.78
CA ALA A 49 -13.30 9.11 7.62
C ALA A 49 -13.90 8.33 6.46
N ALA A 50 -14.25 7.06 6.66
CA ALA A 50 -14.86 6.21 5.64
C ALA A 50 -16.10 6.86 5.02
N TRP A 51 -17.02 7.38 5.84
CA TRP A 51 -18.22 8.07 5.36
C TRP A 51 -17.88 9.26 4.45
N ALA A 52 -16.95 10.11 4.88
CA ALA A 52 -16.57 11.28 4.10
C ALA A 52 -15.82 10.92 2.81
N LEU A 53 -14.92 9.92 2.83
CA LEU A 53 -14.23 9.43 1.63
C LEU A 53 -15.23 8.94 0.57
N LEU A 54 -16.29 8.24 1.00
CA LEU A 54 -17.33 7.68 0.12
C LEU A 54 -18.39 8.70 -0.34
N HIS A 55 -18.52 9.83 0.37
CA HIS A 55 -19.57 10.82 0.10
C HIS A 55 -18.99 12.22 -0.11
N SER A 56 -18.84 13.00 0.97
CA SER A 56 -18.57 14.45 0.89
C SER A 56 -17.23 14.80 0.26
N ARG A 57 -16.29 13.86 0.21
CA ARG A 57 -14.95 14.04 -0.39
C ARG A 57 -14.72 13.26 -1.66
N LYS A 58 -15.69 12.43 -2.08
CA LYS A 58 -15.56 11.53 -3.22
C LYS A 58 -15.02 12.27 -4.44
N ASN A 59 -15.72 13.32 -4.87
CA ASN A 59 -15.36 14.09 -6.07
C ASN A 59 -13.95 14.71 -5.99
N LYS A 60 -13.57 15.27 -4.82
CA LYS A 60 -12.25 15.87 -4.66
C LYS A 60 -11.13 14.83 -4.72
N LEU A 61 -11.35 13.67 -4.12
CA LEU A 61 -10.38 12.57 -4.16
C LEU A 61 -10.28 11.98 -5.56
N THR A 62 -11.40 11.91 -6.28
CA THR A 62 -11.42 11.47 -7.68
C THR A 62 -10.66 12.42 -8.59
N GLU A 63 -10.82 13.73 -8.41
CA GLU A 63 -10.03 14.74 -9.12
C GLU A 63 -8.53 14.53 -8.86
N ILE A 64 -8.10 14.45 -7.60
CA ILE A 64 -6.68 14.25 -7.25
C ILE A 64 -6.16 12.91 -7.80
N LEU A 65 -6.93 11.82 -7.69
CA LEU A 65 -6.52 10.53 -8.22
C LEU A 65 -6.39 10.56 -9.75
N SER A 66 -7.25 11.30 -10.45
CA SER A 66 -7.18 11.42 -11.91
C SER A 66 -5.91 12.10 -12.42
N GLU A 67 -5.24 12.89 -11.58
CA GLU A 67 -3.94 13.49 -11.89
C GLU A 67 -2.77 12.51 -11.69
N ILE A 68 -3.00 11.37 -11.02
CA ILE A 68 -1.99 10.33 -10.79
C ILE A 68 -2.23 9.20 -11.79
N THR A 69 -1.30 9.01 -12.73
CA THR A 69 -1.34 7.93 -13.72
C THR A 69 -1.65 6.56 -13.07
N PRO A 70 -2.78 5.91 -13.40
CA PRO A 70 -3.23 4.68 -12.73
C PRO A 70 -2.21 3.54 -12.73
N ASP A 71 -1.58 3.29 -13.87
CA ASP A 71 -0.68 2.15 -14.09
C ASP A 71 0.80 2.51 -13.98
N LEU A 72 1.14 3.72 -13.50
CA LEU A 72 2.53 4.08 -13.28
C LEU A 72 3.13 3.18 -12.19
N ALA A 73 4.23 2.52 -12.51
CA ALA A 73 4.99 1.71 -11.58
C ALA A 73 6.20 2.47 -11.04
N ILE A 74 6.54 2.26 -9.77
CA ILE A 74 7.70 2.89 -9.12
C ILE A 74 9.05 2.52 -9.79
N ASP A 75 9.11 1.38 -10.49
CA ASP A 75 10.28 0.91 -11.24
C ASP A 75 10.25 1.30 -12.73
N ASP A 76 9.22 2.04 -13.16
CA ASP A 76 9.12 2.56 -14.51
C ASP A 76 10.25 3.59 -14.75
N PRO A 77 10.96 3.53 -15.89
CA PRO A 77 11.94 4.55 -16.25
C PRO A 77 11.40 5.99 -16.28
N ASN A 78 10.10 6.16 -16.50
CA ASN A 78 9.42 7.46 -16.51
C ASN A 78 8.89 7.87 -15.13
N CYS A 79 9.01 7.01 -14.11
CA CYS A 79 8.70 7.39 -12.73
C CYS A 79 9.88 8.19 -12.14
N ASP A 80 9.91 9.49 -12.40
CA ASP A 80 10.81 10.39 -11.69
C ASP A 80 10.46 10.51 -10.20
N TYR A 81 11.39 11.01 -9.40
CA TYR A 81 11.15 11.20 -7.96
C TYR A 81 10.17 12.34 -7.68
N GLY A 82 9.96 13.27 -8.63
CA GLY A 82 9.01 14.37 -8.52
C GLY A 82 7.56 13.92 -8.33
N VAL A 83 7.22 12.68 -8.71
CA VAL A 83 5.96 12.02 -8.37
C VAL A 83 5.72 11.90 -6.86
N PHE A 84 6.78 11.90 -6.05
CA PHE A 84 6.72 11.80 -4.57
C PHE A 84 7.00 13.12 -3.85
N ASP A 85 7.34 14.19 -4.58
CA ASP A 85 7.68 15.50 -4.02
C ASP A 85 6.50 16.18 -3.33
N GLU A 86 6.79 17.13 -2.44
CA GLU A 86 5.81 17.81 -1.57
C GLU A 86 4.63 18.47 -2.33
N ASN A 87 4.86 18.86 -3.58
CA ASN A 87 3.85 19.51 -4.43
C ASN A 87 3.15 18.56 -5.42
N SER A 88 3.46 17.26 -5.37
CA SER A 88 2.86 16.25 -6.26
C SER A 88 1.40 15.95 -5.90
N SER A 89 0.62 15.48 -6.88
CA SER A 89 -0.75 14.98 -6.65
C SER A 89 -0.75 13.80 -5.67
N LEU A 90 0.35 13.02 -5.58
CA LEU A 90 0.50 11.95 -4.61
C LEU A 90 0.61 12.48 -3.16
N GLN A 91 1.40 13.54 -2.94
CA GLN A 91 1.46 14.21 -1.63
C GLN A 91 0.19 14.97 -1.29
N GLN A 92 -0.49 15.53 -2.30
CA GLN A 92 -1.81 16.13 -2.12
C GLN A 92 -2.83 15.08 -1.67
N LEU A 93 -2.84 13.90 -2.28
CA LEU A 93 -3.69 12.77 -1.88
C LEU A 93 -3.38 12.34 -0.45
N TRP A 94 -2.10 12.12 -0.12
CA TRP A 94 -1.64 11.79 1.22
C TRP A 94 -2.11 12.80 2.28
N THR A 95 -1.96 14.09 2.00
CA THR A 95 -2.36 15.16 2.92
C THR A 95 -3.88 15.22 3.08
N THR A 96 -4.62 15.12 1.97
CA THR A 96 -6.08 15.18 1.95
C THR A 96 -6.71 14.03 2.73
N LEU A 97 -6.20 12.80 2.56
CA LEU A 97 -6.69 11.62 3.28
C LEU A 97 -6.49 11.73 4.79
N ARG A 98 -5.50 12.48 5.26
CA ARG A 98 -5.14 12.55 6.69
C ARG A 98 -5.81 13.66 7.49
N ARG A 99 -6.63 14.50 6.85
CA ARG A 99 -7.27 15.66 7.48
C ARG A 99 -8.75 15.75 7.10
N ASN A 100 -9.63 16.11 8.04
CA ASN A 100 -11.04 16.38 7.76
C ASN A 100 -11.23 17.75 7.07
N ALA A 101 -12.48 18.14 6.78
CA ALA A 101 -12.79 19.37 6.05
C ALA A 101 -12.32 20.65 6.77
N SER A 102 -12.21 20.60 8.10
CA SER A 102 -11.68 21.69 8.93
C SER A 102 -10.16 21.72 8.98
N GLY A 103 -9.48 20.73 8.41
CA GLY A 103 -8.02 20.58 8.45
C GLY A 103 -7.50 19.75 9.63
N ASP A 104 -8.36 19.25 10.51
CA ASP A 104 -7.96 18.47 11.69
C ASP A 104 -7.65 17.02 11.36
N ARG A 105 -6.78 16.39 12.17
CA ARG A 105 -6.56 14.94 12.09
C ARG A 105 -7.83 14.20 12.51
N TRP A 106 -8.17 13.16 11.77
CA TRP A 106 -9.40 12.37 11.97
C TRP A 106 -9.16 10.87 12.04
N GLY A 107 -8.01 10.46 12.57
CA GLY A 107 -7.63 9.06 12.76
C GLY A 107 -7.01 8.37 11.54
N MET A 108 -6.91 9.04 10.39
CA MET A 108 -6.12 8.56 9.24
C MET A 108 -4.62 8.82 9.46
N GLY A 109 -3.95 7.89 10.14
CA GLY A 109 -2.50 7.88 10.32
C GLY A 109 -1.72 7.43 9.07
N PRO A 110 -0.37 7.46 9.09
CA PRO A 110 0.48 7.04 7.96
C PRO A 110 0.19 5.60 7.49
N VAL A 111 -0.01 4.66 8.43
CA VAL A 111 -0.30 3.25 8.14
C VAL A 111 -1.60 3.08 7.36
N LEU A 112 -2.69 3.69 7.83
CA LEU A 112 -4.00 3.61 7.16
C LEU A 112 -3.97 4.31 5.79
N THR A 113 -3.30 5.46 5.72
CA THR A 113 -3.23 6.27 4.50
C THR A 113 -2.44 5.56 3.41
N SER A 114 -1.25 5.04 3.75
CA SER A 114 -0.42 4.29 2.79
C SER A 114 -1.11 3.02 2.31
N LYS A 115 -1.81 2.27 3.17
CA LYS A 115 -2.58 1.08 2.77
C LYS A 115 -3.70 1.42 1.77
N LEU A 116 -4.46 2.48 2.03
CA LEU A 116 -5.51 2.93 1.10
C LEU A 116 -4.94 3.44 -0.23
N MET A 117 -3.82 4.17 -0.19
CA MET A 117 -3.16 4.66 -1.40
C MET A 117 -2.53 3.52 -2.21
N ALA A 118 -1.87 2.57 -1.55
CA ALA A 118 -1.35 1.35 -2.18
C ALA A 118 -2.48 0.52 -2.79
N ARG A 119 -3.68 0.56 -2.20
CA ARG A 119 -4.84 -0.07 -2.83
C ARG A 119 -5.17 0.57 -4.19
N LYS A 120 -5.22 1.90 -4.29
CA LYS A 120 -5.51 2.60 -5.57
C LYS A 120 -4.33 2.65 -6.54
N ARG A 121 -3.10 2.58 -6.05
CA ARG A 121 -1.86 2.66 -6.85
C ARG A 121 -0.86 1.58 -6.42
N PRO A 122 -1.20 0.29 -6.62
CA PRO A 122 -0.44 -0.85 -6.07
C PRO A 122 0.96 -0.98 -6.61
N HIS A 123 1.22 -0.46 -7.82
CA HIS A 123 2.54 -0.46 -8.45
C HIS A 123 3.38 0.77 -8.10
N LEU A 124 2.79 1.82 -7.50
CA LEU A 124 3.45 3.09 -7.24
C LEU A 124 3.70 3.36 -5.76
N VAL A 125 2.74 3.02 -4.88
CA VAL A 125 2.76 3.45 -3.48
C VAL A 125 3.18 2.32 -2.55
N PRO A 126 4.32 2.46 -1.84
CA PRO A 126 4.72 1.51 -0.81
C PRO A 126 3.80 1.57 0.43
N ILE A 127 3.50 0.41 1.01
CA ILE A 127 2.76 0.32 2.28
C ILE A 127 3.70 0.70 3.43
N GLN A 128 3.34 1.74 4.19
CA GLN A 128 4.09 2.21 5.35
C GLN A 128 3.59 1.49 6.60
N ASP A 129 4.00 0.23 6.75
CA ASP A 129 3.78 -0.57 7.96
C ASP A 129 4.89 -0.35 8.99
N SER A 130 4.56 -0.38 10.29
CA SER A 130 5.53 -0.13 11.36
C SER A 130 6.60 -1.21 11.49
N ILE A 131 6.32 -2.45 11.06
CA ILE A 131 7.34 -3.51 10.98
C ILE A 131 8.30 -3.21 9.83
N VAL A 132 7.76 -2.92 8.64
CA VAL A 132 8.57 -2.66 7.44
C VAL A 132 9.44 -1.42 7.62
N LEU A 133 8.89 -0.35 8.17
CA LEU A 133 9.63 0.87 8.48
C LEU A 133 10.79 0.60 9.45
N ALA A 134 10.57 -0.22 10.48
CA ALA A 134 11.61 -0.58 11.44
C ALA A 134 12.70 -1.47 10.82
N GLU A 135 12.33 -2.48 10.03
CA GLU A 135 13.29 -3.38 9.36
C GLU A 135 14.17 -2.66 8.34
N LEU A 136 13.64 -1.61 7.69
CA LEU A 136 14.39 -0.78 6.76
C LEU A 136 15.21 0.31 7.47
N HIS A 137 15.10 0.44 8.80
CA HIS A 137 15.67 1.56 9.56
C HIS A 137 15.30 2.93 8.97
N ALA A 138 14.09 3.01 8.39
CA ALA A 138 13.61 4.19 7.70
C ALA A 138 12.92 5.16 8.67
N THR A 139 12.91 6.44 8.31
CA THR A 139 12.01 7.43 8.95
C THR A 139 10.73 7.58 8.13
N ASP A 140 9.68 8.12 8.73
CA ASP A 140 8.44 8.47 8.01
C ASP A 140 8.69 9.40 6.82
N ARG A 141 9.72 10.26 6.89
CA ARG A 141 10.07 11.22 5.83
C ARG A 141 10.78 10.56 4.66
N ASP A 142 11.66 9.59 4.95
CA ASP A 142 12.54 9.00 3.94
C ASP A 142 11.94 7.75 3.30
N PHE A 143 10.87 7.19 3.87
CA PHE A 143 10.32 5.89 3.48
C PHE A 143 10.06 5.76 1.97
N TRP A 144 9.27 6.66 1.37
CA TRP A 144 8.97 6.60 -0.07
C TRP A 144 10.20 6.83 -0.96
N ARG A 145 11.13 7.70 -0.52
CA ARG A 145 12.39 7.93 -1.21
C ARG A 145 13.26 6.68 -1.23
N MET A 146 13.38 6.00 -0.11
CA MET A 146 14.15 4.75 -0.01
C MET A 146 13.59 3.68 -0.95
N TRP A 147 12.27 3.52 -1.00
CA TRP A 147 11.61 2.60 -1.92
C TRP A 147 11.86 2.99 -3.39
N TRP A 148 11.68 4.26 -3.76
CA TRP A 148 11.95 4.72 -5.12
C TRP A 148 13.41 4.47 -5.53
N GLN A 149 14.37 4.86 -4.68
CA GLN A 149 15.79 4.62 -4.92
C GLN A 149 16.12 3.13 -5.06
N ALA A 150 15.55 2.27 -4.20
CA ALA A 150 15.76 0.83 -4.27
C ALA A 150 15.20 0.22 -5.56
N MET A 151 14.00 0.65 -5.99
CA MET A 151 13.36 0.14 -7.20
C MET A 151 14.00 0.65 -8.50
N GLN A 152 14.58 1.85 -8.47
CA GLN A 152 15.34 2.45 -9.57
C GLN A 152 16.82 2.05 -9.59
N LEU A 153 17.33 1.40 -8.53
CA LEU A 153 18.72 1.01 -8.40
C LEU A 153 19.17 0.16 -9.61
N THR A 154 20.22 0.64 -10.27
CA THR A 154 20.91 -0.08 -11.33
C THR A 154 22.37 -0.27 -10.95
N ASP A 155 22.84 -1.52 -10.99
CA ASP A 155 24.23 -1.89 -10.77
C ASP A 155 24.74 -2.66 -11.99
N SER A 156 25.72 -2.09 -12.71
CA SER A 156 26.34 -2.72 -13.87
C SER A 156 25.33 -3.21 -14.91
N GLY A 157 24.27 -2.41 -15.16
CA GLY A 157 23.17 -2.73 -16.07
C GLY A 157 22.08 -3.65 -15.48
N HIS A 158 22.24 -4.14 -14.26
CA HIS A 158 21.28 -5.00 -13.57
C HIS A 158 20.39 -4.20 -12.63
N ARG A 159 19.14 -4.63 -12.44
CA ARG A 159 18.20 -4.06 -11.47
C ARG A 159 17.97 -5.06 -10.33
N PRO A 160 18.84 -5.12 -9.31
CA PRO A 160 18.88 -6.23 -8.36
C PRO A 160 17.58 -6.36 -7.54
N VAL A 161 17.03 -5.24 -7.04
CA VAL A 161 15.80 -5.25 -6.23
C VAL A 161 14.61 -5.72 -7.06
N ARG A 162 14.45 -5.17 -8.27
CA ARG A 162 13.39 -5.57 -9.22
C ARG A 162 13.51 -7.05 -9.59
N HIS A 163 14.71 -7.52 -9.88
CA HIS A 163 14.96 -8.92 -10.23
C HIS A 163 14.62 -9.85 -9.06
N TYR A 164 15.04 -9.51 -7.85
CA TYR A 164 14.72 -10.27 -6.64
C TYR A 164 13.20 -10.33 -6.40
N ALA A 165 12.51 -9.20 -6.44
CA ALA A 165 11.05 -9.14 -6.27
C ALA A 165 10.31 -9.98 -7.32
N ARG A 166 10.72 -9.89 -8.60
CA ARG A 166 10.12 -10.68 -9.68
C ARG A 166 10.36 -12.17 -9.48
N LYS A 167 11.60 -12.58 -9.15
CA LYS A 167 11.94 -13.98 -8.90
C LYS A 167 11.09 -14.57 -7.78
N LEU A 168 10.89 -13.83 -6.69
CA LEU A 168 10.01 -14.26 -5.59
C LEU A 168 8.56 -14.42 -6.06
N ARG A 169 8.04 -13.41 -6.77
CA ARG A 169 6.68 -13.43 -7.31
C ARG A 169 6.44 -14.64 -8.20
N ASP A 170 7.34 -14.87 -9.15
CA ASP A 170 7.21 -15.94 -10.14
C ASP A 170 7.39 -17.33 -9.52
N SER A 171 8.03 -17.42 -8.34
CA SER A 171 8.20 -18.68 -7.60
C SER A 171 6.99 -19.11 -6.77
N VAL A 172 6.00 -18.23 -6.57
CA VAL A 172 4.82 -18.48 -5.74
C VAL A 172 3.56 -18.19 -6.55
N PRO A 173 2.79 -19.21 -6.96
CA PRO A 173 1.59 -19.01 -7.80
C PRO A 173 0.59 -18.01 -7.23
N ALA A 174 0.37 -18.01 -5.91
CA ALA A 174 -0.53 -17.08 -5.23
C ALA A 174 -0.05 -15.61 -5.24
N ALA A 175 1.21 -15.35 -5.63
CA ALA A 175 1.78 -14.01 -5.68
C ALA A 175 1.71 -13.39 -7.09
N HIS A 176 1.27 -14.13 -8.12
CA HIS A 176 1.36 -13.69 -9.52
C HIS A 176 0.70 -12.33 -9.78
N GLU A 177 -0.46 -12.08 -9.15
CA GLU A 177 -1.23 -10.85 -9.27
C GLU A 177 -0.72 -9.71 -8.38
N LEU A 178 0.28 -9.97 -7.51
CA LEU A 178 0.82 -8.96 -6.62
C LEU A 178 1.77 -8.01 -7.34
N SER A 179 1.74 -6.74 -6.93
CA SER A 179 2.77 -5.78 -7.33
C SER A 179 4.13 -6.17 -6.73
N LEU A 180 5.22 -5.75 -7.36
CA LEU A 180 6.57 -5.99 -6.82
C LEU A 180 6.75 -5.33 -5.45
N LEU A 181 6.13 -4.16 -5.24
CA LEU A 181 6.09 -3.49 -3.94
C LEU A 181 5.44 -4.38 -2.87
N ARG A 182 4.30 -4.99 -3.20
CA ARG A 182 3.58 -5.86 -2.26
C ARG A 182 4.34 -7.14 -1.94
N VAL A 183 5.02 -7.73 -2.92
CA VAL A 183 5.90 -8.90 -2.71
C VAL A 183 7.03 -8.55 -1.74
N LEU A 184 7.71 -7.41 -1.96
CA LEU A 184 8.79 -6.96 -1.08
C LEU A 184 8.27 -6.61 0.33
N ASP A 185 7.13 -5.91 0.42
CA ASP A 185 6.46 -5.58 1.69
C ASP A 185 6.17 -6.84 2.52
N ILE A 186 5.57 -7.87 1.92
CA ILE A 186 5.29 -9.14 2.59
C ILE A 186 6.58 -9.80 3.10
N VAL A 187 7.62 -9.89 2.27
CA VAL A 187 8.88 -10.55 2.66
C VAL A 187 9.59 -9.80 3.78
N ILE A 188 9.68 -8.46 3.70
CA ILE A 188 10.28 -7.63 4.75
C ILE A 188 9.47 -7.77 6.05
N TRP A 189 8.14 -7.72 5.96
CA TRP A 189 7.25 -7.86 7.10
C TRP A 189 7.39 -9.23 7.77
N MET A 190 7.44 -10.32 6.99
CA MET A 190 7.63 -11.68 7.51
C MET A 190 8.98 -11.82 8.22
N ASN A 191 10.06 -11.29 7.64
CA ASN A 191 11.37 -11.28 8.28
C ASN A 191 11.35 -10.50 9.61
N GLY A 192 10.75 -9.31 9.64
CA GLY A 192 10.65 -8.52 10.87
C GLY A 192 9.80 -9.17 11.95
N LYS A 193 8.69 -9.82 11.57
CA LYS A 193 7.87 -10.62 12.49
C LYS A 193 8.66 -11.79 13.09
N ALA A 194 9.44 -12.50 12.29
CA ALA A 194 10.26 -13.60 12.75
C ALA A 194 11.33 -13.14 13.76
N ARG A 195 12.07 -12.08 13.45
CA ARG A 195 13.11 -11.52 14.35
C ARG A 195 12.56 -11.07 15.70
N ARG A 196 11.38 -10.44 15.70
CA ARG A 196 10.70 -10.01 16.94
C ARG A 196 10.18 -11.17 17.77
N ALA A 197 9.92 -12.33 17.18
CA ALA A 197 9.50 -13.53 17.92
C ALA A 197 10.69 -14.25 18.58
N THR A 198 11.91 -14.02 18.08
CA THR A 198 13.16 -14.62 18.59
C THR A 198 13.97 -13.71 19.52
N ALA A 199 13.55 -12.46 19.69
CA ALA A 199 14.18 -11.45 20.56
C ALA A 199 13.48 -11.38 21.91
#